data_AF-A0A1E7YIY7-F1
#
_entry.id   AF-A0A1E7YIY7-F1
#
_cell.length_a   1.000
_cell.length_b   1.000
_cell.length_c   1.000
_cell.angle_alpha   90.00
_cell.angle_beta   90.00
_cell.angle_gamma   90.00
#
_symmetry.space_group_name_H-M   'P 1'
#
loop_
_entity.id
_entity.type
_entity.pdbx_description
1 polymer ?
#
loop_
_entity_poly.entity_id
_entity_poly.type
_entity_poly.pdbx_seq_one_letter_code
_entity_poly.pdbx_strand_id
1 'polypeptide(L)'
;MNARDYGYVLISGLGALWYTPGALAAEPAADAAVTTPFRSPVTIPSAPSEDEARADSSPVDATGAFSSDPLRTLAESLSASPSLGDATRRILLAEARRGDYLPAISWALGQSYWGLAQLLIQNNPKPTPDWAKLSLALHRYDGPEMARLLQHPERLPARDRLQAQMDLGRYGQARKDALAAMETDPYDWRLRREYLQAVRKSASYVDLAGIWQSFNGLSQYGPRLRGRLALGDAWGIELDADALREATSQAAGLQRLPGWSERAALGLYWQAPDWEIQTLVGSYEGMRNHLTLDLKARWQMSAGRVLSGTVEYHGRSQQSPALAVAGMASGIRLQLMQQVGAWTAGLGAGWRQYRGQDGVDLGSDLFAGASLLWRHGLGPWELEAGPFVDYHDLNRRGQVQGLVAQTLIPSARTIDSVLPGSYGDVGLRLQWGQWERAIDSNWTPYLALSVYDNTRFGMQYQLDAGVSTPVFGPDRLRIGFSQGQGGNGLAISERIFKMAYRVYF
;
A
#
# COMPACT_ATOMS: atom_id res chain seq x y z
N MET A 1 -22.96 6.88 18.46
CA MET A 1 -22.23 5.80 17.77
C MET A 1 -20.83 6.31 17.50
N ASN A 2 -19.80 5.74 18.12
CA ASN A 2 -18.46 6.36 18.11
C ASN A 2 -17.61 5.81 16.96
N ALA A 3 -17.25 6.66 16.01
CA ALA A 3 -16.37 6.31 14.90
C ALA A 3 -14.89 6.49 15.28
N ARG A 4 -14.28 5.48 15.92
CA ARG A 4 -12.82 5.41 16.16
C ARG A 4 -12.16 4.03 15.99
N ASP A 5 -12.93 2.99 15.61
CA ASP A 5 -12.44 1.61 15.40
C ASP A 5 -11.82 1.36 13.99
N TYR A 6 -10.99 2.29 13.51
CA TYR A 6 -10.23 2.11 12.26
C TYR A 6 -8.81 1.59 12.55
N GLY A 7 -8.65 0.27 12.51
CA GLY A 7 -7.33 -0.38 12.60
C GLY A 7 -6.40 0.12 11.49
N TYR A 8 -5.13 0.38 11.84
CA TYR A 8 -4.23 1.19 11.02
C TYR A 8 -4.05 0.66 9.59
N VAL A 9 -4.34 1.54 8.64
CA VAL A 9 -4.24 1.24 7.22
C VAL A 9 -2.77 1.27 6.80
N LEU A 10 -2.19 0.09 6.53
CA LEU A 10 -0.85 -0.01 5.91
C LEU A 10 -0.92 0.49 4.46
N ILE A 11 -0.72 1.80 4.29
CA ILE A 11 -0.68 2.49 3.00
C ILE A 11 0.62 2.12 2.27
N SER A 12 0.56 1.03 1.50
CA SER A 12 1.23 0.95 0.19
C SER A 12 0.36 1.69 -0.83
N GLY A 13 0.29 3.01 -0.65
CA GLY A 13 -0.30 3.94 -1.61
C GLY A 13 0.76 4.38 -2.62
N LEU A 14 0.36 5.20 -3.59
CA LEU A 14 1.09 5.41 -4.85
C LEU A 14 1.49 4.08 -5.50
N GLY A 15 0.77 3.71 -6.56
CA GLY A 15 1.29 2.73 -7.50
C GLY A 15 2.63 3.23 -8.05
N ALA A 16 3.74 2.74 -7.50
CA ALA A 16 4.96 2.61 -8.27
C ALA A 16 4.59 1.87 -9.57
N LEU A 17 5.07 2.34 -10.71
CA LEU A 17 4.79 1.77 -12.04
C LEU A 17 5.18 0.28 -12.10
N TRP A 18 4.23 -0.55 -11.70
CA TRP A 18 4.23 -2.00 -11.74
C TRP A 18 3.00 -2.40 -12.53
N TYR A 19 3.18 -2.57 -13.84
CA TYR A 19 2.18 -3.15 -14.71
C TYR A 19 1.64 -4.48 -14.13
N THR A 20 0.35 -4.52 -13.77
CA THR A 20 -0.37 -5.73 -13.31
C THR A 20 -1.60 -6.17 -14.15
N PRO A 21 -1.48 -6.44 -15.48
CA PRO A 21 -2.60 -6.84 -16.35
C PRO A 21 -2.91 -8.36 -16.36
N GLY A 22 -3.94 -8.97 -16.97
CA GLY A 22 -4.90 -8.68 -18.08
C GLY A 22 -5.90 -9.87 -18.31
N ALA A 23 -6.70 -10.09 -19.38
CA ALA A 23 -7.04 -9.38 -20.62
C ALA A 23 -8.31 -9.99 -21.29
N LEU A 24 -9.33 -9.19 -21.69
CA LEU A 24 -10.50 -9.48 -22.57
C LEU A 24 -11.44 -8.22 -22.60
N ALA A 25 -12.53 -8.01 -23.37
CA ALA A 25 -13.27 -8.77 -24.40
C ALA A 25 -14.05 -7.84 -25.39
N ALA A 26 -14.68 -8.43 -26.43
CA ALA A 26 -15.79 -7.95 -27.28
C ALA A 26 -15.65 -6.66 -28.15
N GLU A 27 -16.04 -6.76 -29.43
CA GLU A 27 -16.26 -5.66 -30.38
C GLU A 27 -17.69 -5.10 -30.27
N PRO A 28 -17.92 -3.86 -30.73
CA PRO A 28 -18.83 -3.71 -31.87
C PRO A 28 -18.37 -2.71 -32.95
N ALA A 29 -19.14 -2.63 -34.04
CA ALA A 29 -18.86 -1.83 -35.23
C ALA A 29 -19.16 -0.33 -35.10
N ALA A 30 -18.83 0.44 -36.15
CA ALA A 30 -19.17 1.84 -36.31
C ALA A 30 -20.69 2.07 -36.49
N ASP A 31 -21.19 3.27 -36.18
CA ASP A 31 -21.38 4.31 -37.20
C ASP A 31 -21.78 5.69 -36.60
N ALA A 32 -21.93 6.69 -37.48
CA ALA A 32 -22.70 7.93 -37.35
C ALA A 32 -22.23 9.01 -36.33
N ALA A 33 -21.83 10.17 -36.87
CA ALA A 33 -21.68 11.41 -36.11
C ALA A 33 -23.00 12.23 -36.12
N VAL A 34 -23.30 12.90 -35.01
CA VAL A 34 -24.29 13.99 -34.95
C VAL A 34 -23.71 15.17 -34.20
N THR A 35 -23.71 16.34 -34.83
CA THR A 35 -23.35 17.63 -34.23
C THR A 35 -24.61 18.41 -33.86
N THR A 36 -24.61 19.08 -32.70
CA THR A 36 -25.27 20.39 -32.49
C THR A 36 -24.88 20.96 -31.11
N PRO A 37 -24.71 22.30 -30.98
CA PRO A 37 -24.38 22.94 -29.70
C PRO A 37 -25.63 23.54 -29.02
N PHE A 38 -25.61 23.66 -27.70
CA PHE A 38 -26.46 24.62 -26.99
C PHE A 38 -25.71 25.34 -25.87
N ARG A 39 -25.77 26.68 -25.89
CA ARG A 39 -25.43 27.56 -24.76
C ARG A 39 -26.72 28.01 -24.10
N SER A 40 -26.72 28.08 -22.77
CA SER A 40 -27.37 29.16 -22.01
C SER A 40 -26.83 29.19 -20.57
N PRO A 41 -26.73 30.37 -19.94
CA PRO A 41 -26.19 30.50 -18.58
C PRO A 41 -27.25 30.18 -17.51
N VAL A 42 -26.81 29.65 -16.37
CA VAL A 42 -27.62 29.55 -15.15
C VAL A 42 -27.12 30.58 -14.15
N THR A 43 -27.98 31.56 -13.83
CA THR A 43 -27.72 32.58 -12.82
C THR A 43 -27.70 31.95 -11.43
N ILE A 44 -26.69 32.25 -10.62
CA ILE A 44 -26.63 31.83 -9.20
C ILE A 44 -27.46 32.81 -8.36
N PRO A 45 -28.53 32.36 -7.67
CA PRO A 45 -29.20 33.19 -6.67
C PRO A 45 -28.39 33.21 -5.36
N SER A 46 -28.29 34.39 -4.73
CA SER A 46 -27.68 34.55 -3.41
C SER A 46 -28.47 33.80 -2.33
N ALA A 47 -27.79 33.03 -1.48
CA ALA A 47 -28.39 32.40 -0.30
C ALA A 47 -28.61 33.44 0.84
N PRO A 48 -29.65 33.26 1.69
CA PRO A 48 -29.94 34.17 2.80
C PRO A 48 -28.98 33.96 4.00
N SER A 49 -29.03 34.90 4.95
CA SER A 49 -28.27 34.89 6.20
C SER A 49 -29.11 34.39 7.38
N GLU A 50 -28.81 33.18 7.83
CA GLU A 50 -29.22 32.51 9.08
C GLU A 50 -27.93 31.77 9.51
N ASP A 51 -27.30 31.93 10.67
CA ASP A 51 -27.73 32.27 12.04
C ASP A 51 -28.74 31.30 12.65
N GLU A 52 -28.40 30.80 13.84
CA GLU A 52 -29.02 29.68 14.59
C GLU A 52 -28.91 28.24 14.03
N ALA A 53 -29.01 27.27 14.96
CA ALA A 53 -29.39 25.86 14.76
C ALA A 53 -28.51 24.89 13.92
N ARG A 54 -27.21 24.80 14.21
CA ARG A 54 -26.52 23.48 14.19
C ARG A 54 -25.71 23.23 15.46
N ALA A 55 -26.11 22.21 16.22
CA ALA A 55 -25.40 21.76 17.41
C ALA A 55 -24.08 21.07 17.00
N ASP A 56 -22.96 21.62 17.45
CA ASP A 56 -21.64 21.01 17.28
C ASP A 56 -21.50 19.80 18.22
N SER A 57 -21.26 18.62 17.67
CA SER A 57 -20.92 17.40 18.40
C SER A 57 -19.55 16.85 18.01
N SER A 58 -18.61 17.75 17.69
CA SER A 58 -17.19 17.43 17.58
C SER A 58 -16.67 16.95 18.95
N PRO A 59 -15.92 15.83 19.02
CA PRO A 59 -15.30 15.42 20.27
C PRO A 59 -14.22 16.44 20.64
N VAL A 60 -14.42 17.18 21.73
CA VAL A 60 -13.48 18.20 22.23
C VAL A 60 -12.08 17.60 22.36
N ASP A 61 -11.11 18.17 21.63
CA ASP A 61 -9.69 17.89 21.83
C ASP A 61 -9.27 18.49 23.18
N ALA A 62 -9.46 17.70 24.25
CA ALA A 62 -9.17 18.05 25.63
C ALA A 62 -7.64 18.06 25.90
N THR A 63 -6.93 18.95 25.21
CA THR A 63 -5.54 19.32 25.44
C THR A 63 -5.39 20.46 26.44
N GLY A 64 -6.51 21.01 26.94
CA GLY A 64 -6.53 21.93 28.07
C GLY A 64 -5.86 21.31 29.30
N ALA A 65 -4.98 22.07 29.96
CA ALA A 65 -4.19 21.58 31.08
C ALA A 65 -5.10 21.15 32.24
N PHE A 66 -5.16 19.83 32.47
CA PHE A 66 -5.93 19.24 33.56
C PHE A 66 -5.48 19.77 34.92
N SER A 67 -6.42 19.90 35.86
CA SER A 67 -6.09 20.26 37.23
C SER A 67 -5.23 19.16 37.87
N SER A 68 -4.33 19.53 38.77
CA SER A 68 -3.60 18.56 39.60
C SER A 68 -4.50 17.76 40.55
N ASP A 69 -5.74 18.21 40.76
CA ASP A 69 -6.78 17.47 41.48
C ASP A 69 -7.47 16.45 40.52
N PRO A 70 -7.31 15.13 40.75
CA PRO A 70 -7.93 14.09 39.93
C PRO A 70 -9.46 14.03 40.08
N LEU A 71 -10.01 14.32 41.26
CA LEU A 71 -11.44 14.25 41.55
C LEU A 71 -12.19 15.43 40.93
N ARG A 72 -11.59 16.63 41.00
CA ARG A 72 -12.08 17.81 40.29
C ARG A 72 -12.07 17.58 38.78
N THR A 73 -10.95 17.13 38.22
CA THR A 73 -10.82 16.89 36.78
C THR A 73 -11.81 15.82 36.29
N LEU A 74 -12.02 14.76 37.09
CA LEU A 74 -13.04 13.74 36.83
C LEU A 74 -14.46 14.32 36.85
N ALA A 75 -14.78 15.18 37.82
CA ALA A 75 -16.10 15.82 37.92
C ALA A 75 -16.36 16.80 36.75
N GLU A 76 -15.37 17.59 36.35
CA GLU A 76 -15.44 18.47 35.18
C GLU A 76 -15.63 17.66 33.89
N SER A 77 -14.85 16.59 33.70
CA SER A 77 -14.95 15.70 32.52
C SER A 77 -16.29 14.94 32.46
N LEU A 78 -16.81 14.47 33.59
CA LEU A 78 -18.14 13.85 33.70
C LEU A 78 -19.28 14.86 33.52
N SER A 79 -19.04 16.15 33.71
CA SER A 79 -20.03 17.21 33.47
C SER A 79 -20.07 17.59 31.99
N ALA A 80 -18.92 17.61 31.31
CA ALA A 80 -18.77 17.85 29.88
C ALA A 80 -19.22 16.67 28.98
N SER A 81 -19.63 15.54 29.56
CA SER A 81 -20.06 14.34 28.84
C SER A 81 -21.59 14.13 28.98
N PRO A 82 -22.44 14.74 28.12
CA PRO A 82 -23.90 14.73 28.27
C PRO A 82 -24.56 13.38 27.97
N SER A 83 -23.82 12.39 27.46
CA SER A 83 -24.31 11.02 27.22
C SER A 83 -24.42 10.17 28.49
N LEU A 84 -23.98 10.68 29.64
CA LEU A 84 -23.92 9.95 30.91
C LEU A 84 -24.95 10.48 31.90
N GLY A 85 -25.94 9.65 32.24
CA GLY A 85 -26.94 9.98 33.25
C GLY A 85 -26.33 10.14 34.66
N ASP A 86 -27.00 10.93 35.50
CA ASP A 86 -26.51 11.29 36.86
C ASP A 86 -26.30 10.11 37.81
N ALA A 87 -26.83 8.93 37.50
CA ALA A 87 -26.48 7.69 38.21
C ALA A 87 -24.99 7.37 38.03
N THR A 88 -24.50 7.29 36.78
CA THR A 88 -23.10 6.96 36.46
C THR A 88 -22.14 8.02 37.01
N ARG A 89 -22.47 9.32 36.85
CA ARG A 89 -21.69 10.43 37.41
C ARG A 89 -21.53 10.32 38.93
N ARG A 90 -22.62 10.00 39.65
CA ARG A 90 -22.58 9.80 41.12
C ARG A 90 -21.79 8.57 41.53
N ILE A 91 -21.95 7.44 40.83
CA ILE A 91 -21.23 6.19 41.15
C ILE A 91 -19.71 6.38 40.99
N LEU A 92 -19.26 6.91 39.85
CA LEU A 92 -17.83 7.09 39.58
C LEU A 92 -17.16 8.06 40.58
N LEU A 93 -17.85 9.15 40.94
CA LEU A 93 -17.34 10.09 41.95
C LEU A 93 -17.43 9.54 43.38
N ALA A 94 -18.40 8.68 43.70
CA ALA A 94 -18.51 8.04 45.02
C ALA A 94 -17.39 7.03 45.25
N GLU A 95 -17.10 6.17 44.28
CA GLU A 95 -16.01 5.19 44.40
C GLU A 95 -14.63 5.85 44.38
N ALA A 96 -14.40 6.86 43.52
CA ALA A 96 -13.15 7.61 43.54
C ALA A 96 -12.92 8.32 44.89
N ARG A 97 -13.97 8.87 45.52
CA ARG A 97 -13.90 9.44 46.89
C ARG A 97 -13.68 8.38 47.98
N ARG A 98 -14.01 7.11 47.74
CA ARG A 98 -13.68 5.95 48.60
C ARG A 98 -12.27 5.42 48.38
N GLY A 99 -11.49 6.05 47.49
CA GLY A 99 -10.16 5.57 47.10
C GLY A 99 -10.18 4.40 46.13
N ASP A 100 -11.31 4.12 45.46
CA ASP A 100 -11.35 3.19 44.32
C ASP A 100 -11.46 3.96 43.00
N TYR A 101 -10.31 4.19 42.39
CA TYR A 101 -10.21 4.93 41.14
C TYR A 101 -10.46 4.02 39.93
N LEU A 102 -10.55 2.69 40.09
CA LEU A 102 -10.60 1.75 38.96
C LEU A 102 -11.84 1.93 38.08
N PRO A 103 -13.07 2.18 38.59
CA PRO A 103 -14.22 2.49 37.75
C PRO A 103 -14.01 3.76 36.93
N ALA A 104 -13.40 4.80 37.52
CA ALA A 104 -13.13 6.07 36.85
C ALA A 104 -12.01 5.95 35.80
N ILE A 105 -10.95 5.18 36.08
CA ILE A 105 -9.88 4.85 35.14
C ILE A 105 -10.45 4.06 33.95
N SER A 106 -11.25 3.03 34.22
CA SER A 106 -11.90 2.20 33.19
C SER A 106 -12.81 3.03 32.29
N TRP A 107 -13.59 3.94 32.88
CA TRP A 107 -14.41 4.89 32.15
C TRP A 107 -13.58 5.88 31.31
N ALA A 108 -12.53 6.48 31.89
CA ALA A 108 -11.69 7.45 31.19
C ALA A 108 -10.96 6.82 29.99
N LEU A 109 -10.41 5.60 30.14
CA LEU A 109 -9.84 4.81 29.04
C LEU A 109 -10.91 4.52 27.96
N GLY A 110 -12.09 4.03 28.37
CA GLY A 110 -13.20 3.72 27.46
C GLY A 110 -13.78 4.93 26.71
N GLN A 111 -13.61 6.15 27.23
CA GLN A 111 -13.97 7.41 26.55
C GLN A 111 -12.79 8.07 25.82
N SER A 112 -11.60 7.45 25.78
CA SER A 112 -10.37 8.05 25.23
C SER A 112 -9.92 9.35 25.92
N TYR A 113 -10.29 9.56 27.19
CA TYR A 113 -9.80 10.67 28.02
C TYR A 113 -8.43 10.33 28.63
N TRP A 114 -7.42 10.13 27.78
CA TRP A 114 -6.12 9.55 28.14
C TRP A 114 -5.33 10.35 29.20
N GLY A 115 -5.44 11.67 29.21
CA GLY A 115 -4.81 12.52 30.24
C GLY A 115 -5.48 12.39 31.61
N LEU A 116 -6.81 12.32 31.65
CA LEU A 116 -7.55 12.00 32.88
C LEU A 116 -7.23 10.57 33.34
N ALA A 117 -7.15 9.60 32.43
CA ALA A 117 -6.77 8.23 32.76
C ALA A 117 -5.37 8.18 33.39
N GLN A 118 -4.38 8.89 32.83
CA GLN A 118 -3.07 9.04 33.46
C GLN A 118 -3.16 9.67 34.85
N LEU A 119 -3.86 10.80 34.98
CA LEU A 119 -3.97 11.55 36.24
C LEU A 119 -4.62 10.68 37.34
N LEU A 120 -5.65 9.92 37.01
CA LEU A 120 -6.29 8.96 37.90
C LEU A 120 -5.37 7.78 38.23
N ILE A 121 -4.61 7.25 37.28
CA ILE A 121 -3.65 6.15 37.50
C ILE A 121 -2.49 6.58 38.40
N GLN A 122 -1.99 7.81 38.23
CA GLN A 122 -0.88 8.37 39.03
C GLN A 122 -1.30 8.72 40.46
N ASN A 123 -2.56 9.08 40.68
CA ASN A 123 -3.11 9.42 42.01
C ASN A 123 -3.94 8.26 42.63
N ASN A 124 -3.93 7.07 42.03
CA ASN A 124 -4.66 5.92 42.56
C ASN A 124 -4.01 5.42 43.86
N PRO A 125 -4.70 5.43 45.02
CA PRO A 125 -4.14 4.93 46.27
C PRO A 125 -4.06 3.39 46.31
N LYS A 126 -4.67 2.69 45.34
CA LYS A 126 -4.57 1.24 45.16
C LYS A 126 -3.63 0.90 43.99
N PRO A 127 -3.00 -0.28 43.96
CA PRO A 127 -2.25 -0.75 42.80
C PRO A 127 -3.16 -0.81 41.54
N THR A 128 -2.89 0.05 40.56
CA THR A 128 -3.57 0.02 39.26
C THR A 128 -3.35 -1.34 38.56
N PRO A 129 -4.39 -2.00 38.01
CA PRO A 129 -4.24 -3.25 37.26
C PRO A 129 -3.33 -3.12 36.03
N ASP A 130 -2.64 -4.20 35.69
CA ASP A 130 -1.65 -4.19 34.60
C ASP A 130 -2.27 -3.97 33.21
N TRP A 131 -3.53 -4.37 33.00
CA TRP A 131 -4.28 -4.04 31.76
C TRP A 131 -4.48 -2.53 31.58
N ALA A 132 -4.82 -1.80 32.64
CA ALA A 132 -5.09 -0.36 32.56
C ALA A 132 -3.80 0.46 32.31
N LYS A 133 -2.66 -0.06 32.79
CA LYS A 133 -1.33 0.45 32.40
C LYS A 133 -1.05 0.15 30.93
N LEU A 134 -1.36 -1.06 30.46
CA LEU A 134 -1.11 -1.46 29.07
C LEU A 134 -1.91 -0.64 28.07
N SER A 135 -3.21 -0.40 28.31
CA SER A 135 -4.01 0.47 27.43
C SER A 135 -3.46 1.91 27.35
N LEU A 136 -2.86 2.42 28.44
CA LEU A 136 -2.20 3.73 28.46
C LEU A 136 -0.83 3.71 27.76
N ALA A 137 -0.06 2.63 27.91
CA ALA A 137 1.24 2.43 27.25
C ALA A 137 1.09 2.27 25.73
N LEU A 138 0.10 1.48 25.29
CA LEU A 138 -0.35 1.33 23.90
C LEU A 138 -0.68 2.69 23.28
N HIS A 139 -1.54 3.49 23.93
CA HIS A 139 -1.89 4.83 23.45
C HIS A 139 -0.66 5.76 23.30
N ARG A 140 0.38 5.57 24.11
CA ARG A 140 1.61 6.37 24.10
C ARG A 140 2.71 5.83 23.19
N TYR A 141 2.56 4.62 22.65
CA TYR A 141 3.65 3.84 22.05
C TYR A 141 4.85 3.69 23.01
N ASP A 142 4.58 3.53 24.32
CA ASP A 142 5.60 3.32 25.36
C ASP A 142 6.13 1.88 25.31
N GLY A 143 7.05 1.65 24.36
CA GLY A 143 7.71 0.36 24.15
C GLY A 143 8.31 -0.25 25.42
N PRO A 144 9.07 0.49 26.24
CA PRO A 144 9.59 0.00 27.51
C PRO A 144 8.51 -0.49 28.49
N GLU A 145 7.44 0.27 28.72
CA GLU A 145 6.36 -0.13 29.64
C GLU A 145 5.54 -1.30 29.06
N MET A 146 5.25 -1.30 27.75
CA MET A 146 4.65 -2.46 27.08
C MET A 146 5.51 -3.73 27.27
N ALA A 147 6.81 -3.64 27.01
CA ALA A 147 7.75 -4.75 27.14
C ALA A 147 7.89 -5.24 28.60
N ARG A 148 7.71 -4.36 29.58
CA ARG A 148 7.68 -4.69 31.02
C ARG A 148 6.39 -5.40 31.41
N LEU A 149 5.23 -4.89 30.98
CA LEU A 149 3.92 -5.48 31.29
C LEU A 149 3.76 -6.88 30.67
N LEU A 150 4.30 -7.07 29.46
CA LEU A 150 4.31 -8.36 28.75
C LEU A 150 5.16 -9.47 29.43
N GLN A 151 5.84 -9.18 30.54
CA GLN A 151 6.49 -10.20 31.38
C GLN A 151 5.47 -10.99 32.24
N HIS A 152 4.24 -10.47 32.38
CA HIS A 152 3.13 -11.11 33.07
C HIS A 152 1.90 -11.23 32.15
N PRO A 153 2.01 -12.01 31.05
CA PRO A 153 1.00 -12.11 30.00
C PRO A 153 -0.34 -12.68 30.49
N GLU A 154 -0.36 -13.34 31.65
CA GLU A 154 -1.54 -13.91 32.30
C GLU A 154 -2.48 -12.84 32.90
N ARG A 155 -2.01 -11.61 33.09
CA ARG A 155 -2.75 -10.49 33.70
C ARG A 155 -3.36 -9.54 32.67
N LEU A 156 -3.17 -9.84 31.39
CA LEU A 156 -3.44 -8.95 30.27
C LEU A 156 -4.53 -9.54 29.37
N PRO A 157 -5.52 -8.75 28.93
CA PRO A 157 -6.47 -9.16 27.90
C PRO A 157 -5.74 -9.64 26.64
N ALA A 158 -6.25 -10.70 26.00
CA ALA A 158 -5.55 -11.31 24.88
C ALA A 158 -5.33 -10.35 23.69
N ARG A 159 -6.29 -9.46 23.40
CA ARG A 159 -6.15 -8.45 22.33
C ARG A 159 -5.14 -7.36 22.68
N ASP A 160 -5.23 -6.73 23.86
CA ASP A 160 -4.25 -5.74 24.34
C ASP A 160 -2.83 -6.33 24.33
N ARG A 161 -2.68 -7.59 24.76
CA ARG A 161 -1.43 -8.34 24.71
C ARG A 161 -0.93 -8.52 23.28
N LEU A 162 -1.78 -9.01 22.37
CA LEU A 162 -1.47 -9.20 20.95
C LEU A 162 -1.01 -7.89 20.29
N GLN A 163 -1.79 -6.82 20.46
CA GLN A 163 -1.48 -5.49 19.92
C GLN A 163 -0.12 -5.00 20.44
N ALA A 164 0.15 -5.11 21.75
CA ALA A 164 1.44 -4.71 22.31
C ALA A 164 2.62 -5.56 21.80
N GLN A 165 2.41 -6.85 21.51
CA GLN A 165 3.43 -7.66 20.83
C GLN A 165 3.65 -7.18 19.39
N MET A 166 2.60 -6.80 18.66
CA MET A 166 2.72 -6.24 17.29
C MET A 166 3.42 -4.87 17.26
N ASP A 167 3.12 -3.98 18.20
CA ASP A 167 3.74 -2.64 18.30
C ASP A 167 5.21 -2.73 18.75
N LEU A 168 5.60 -3.80 19.45
CA LEU A 168 7.00 -4.16 19.71
C LEU A 168 7.67 -4.95 18.57
N GLY A 169 6.98 -5.19 17.45
CA GLY A 169 7.49 -5.95 16.31
C GLY A 169 7.64 -7.46 16.54
N ARG A 170 7.09 -8.01 17.63
CA ARG A 170 7.18 -9.41 18.07
C ARG A 170 6.11 -10.28 17.39
N TYR A 171 6.03 -10.20 16.07
CA TYR A 171 4.91 -10.69 15.27
C TYR A 171 4.66 -12.22 15.43
N GLY A 172 5.71 -13.03 15.58
CA GLY A 172 5.61 -14.47 15.79
C GLY A 172 5.09 -14.84 17.18
N GLN A 173 5.27 -13.99 18.19
CA GLN A 173 4.60 -14.17 19.49
C GLN A 173 3.15 -13.67 19.43
N ALA A 174 2.87 -12.54 18.76
CA ALA A 174 1.50 -12.11 18.49
C ALA A 174 0.68 -13.19 17.77
N ARG A 175 1.28 -13.90 16.79
CA ARG A 175 0.67 -15.03 16.08
C ARG A 175 0.29 -16.19 17.00
N LYS A 176 1.11 -16.51 18.01
CA LYS A 176 0.82 -17.56 19.02
C LYS A 176 -0.25 -17.11 20.01
N ASP A 177 -0.12 -15.90 20.54
CA ASP A 177 -1.06 -15.32 21.51
C ASP A 177 -2.47 -15.21 20.92
N ALA A 178 -2.57 -14.91 19.62
CA ALA A 178 -3.82 -14.89 18.88
C ALA A 178 -4.42 -16.30 18.70
N LEU A 179 -3.60 -17.30 18.35
CA LEU A 179 -4.06 -18.68 18.16
C LEU A 179 -4.63 -19.28 19.44
N ALA A 180 -3.91 -19.16 20.57
CA ALA A 180 -4.37 -19.63 21.88
C ALA A 180 -5.65 -18.91 22.35
N ALA A 181 -5.88 -17.66 21.93
CA ALA A 181 -7.12 -16.95 22.20
C ALA A 181 -8.27 -17.42 21.27
N MET A 182 -7.99 -17.74 20.00
CA MET A 182 -8.98 -18.31 19.06
C MET A 182 -9.37 -19.76 19.42
N GLU A 183 -8.55 -20.49 20.16
CA GLU A 183 -8.95 -21.76 20.79
C GLU A 183 -10.04 -21.58 21.86
N THR A 184 -10.14 -20.37 22.45
CA THR A 184 -11.16 -20.03 23.46
C THR A 184 -12.39 -19.35 22.83
N ASP A 185 -12.20 -18.40 21.92
CA ASP A 185 -13.26 -17.78 21.11
C ASP A 185 -12.91 -17.85 19.61
N PRO A 186 -13.32 -18.94 18.92
CA PRO A 186 -13.05 -19.11 17.49
C PRO A 186 -13.91 -18.21 16.58
N TYR A 187 -14.86 -17.44 17.14
CA TYR A 187 -15.76 -16.58 16.38
C TYR A 187 -15.41 -15.08 16.49
N ASP A 188 -14.39 -14.71 17.27
CA ASP A 188 -13.88 -13.35 17.35
C ASP A 188 -13.21 -12.90 16.04
N TRP A 189 -14.00 -12.25 15.19
CA TRP A 189 -13.53 -11.70 13.91
C TRP A 189 -12.43 -10.63 14.05
N ARG A 190 -12.35 -9.92 15.19
CA ARG A 190 -11.28 -8.93 15.43
C ARG A 190 -9.96 -9.64 15.67
N LEU A 191 -9.97 -10.62 16.56
CA LEU A 191 -8.83 -11.49 16.84
C LEU A 191 -8.36 -12.25 15.60
N ARG A 192 -9.29 -12.77 14.77
CA ARG A 192 -8.95 -13.38 13.47
C ARG A 192 -8.26 -12.40 12.53
N ARG A 193 -8.73 -11.14 12.45
CA ARG A 193 -8.10 -10.09 11.64
C ARG A 193 -6.70 -9.72 12.17
N GLU A 194 -6.54 -9.62 13.47
CA GLU A 194 -5.27 -9.34 14.16
C GLU A 194 -4.26 -10.49 13.94
N TYR A 195 -4.68 -11.75 14.06
CA TYR A 195 -3.90 -12.93 13.66
C TYR A 195 -3.43 -12.85 12.19
N LEU A 196 -4.33 -12.50 11.26
CA LEU A 196 -4.00 -12.40 9.83
C LEU A 196 -3.00 -11.26 9.53
N GLN A 197 -3.00 -10.18 10.33
CA GLN A 197 -1.98 -9.13 10.27
C GLN A 197 -0.62 -9.61 10.82
N ALA A 198 -0.62 -10.33 11.94
CA ALA A 198 0.59 -10.95 12.49
C ALA A 198 1.19 -12.00 11.53
N VAL A 199 0.36 -12.82 10.87
CA VAL A 199 0.76 -13.75 9.79
C VAL A 199 1.38 -12.99 8.62
N ARG A 200 0.73 -11.91 8.13
CA ARG A 200 1.26 -11.09 7.02
C ARG A 200 2.69 -10.59 7.27
N LYS A 201 3.07 -10.32 8.52
CA LYS A 201 4.41 -9.85 8.90
C LYS A 201 5.38 -10.97 9.29
N SER A 202 4.95 -12.02 9.99
CA SER A 202 5.85 -13.06 10.54
C SER A 202 5.98 -14.35 9.75
N ALA A 203 4.99 -14.72 8.93
CA ALA A 203 4.96 -16.03 8.31
C ALA A 203 5.92 -16.14 7.12
N SER A 204 6.49 -17.32 6.94
CA SER A 204 7.13 -17.69 5.69
C SER A 204 6.06 -17.91 4.63
N TYR A 205 6.42 -17.74 3.36
CA TYR A 205 5.48 -18.01 2.27
C TYR A 205 6.20 -18.46 0.99
N VAL A 206 5.47 -19.20 0.16
CA VAL A 206 5.81 -19.44 -1.25
C VAL A 206 4.64 -18.96 -2.11
N ASP A 207 4.94 -18.19 -3.15
CA ASP A 207 3.99 -17.53 -4.03
C ASP A 207 4.35 -17.85 -5.48
N LEU A 208 3.56 -18.73 -6.10
CA LEU A 208 3.72 -19.18 -7.48
C LEU A 208 2.69 -18.48 -8.36
N ALA A 209 3.17 -17.75 -9.38
CA ALA A 209 2.33 -17.03 -10.31
C ALA A 209 2.58 -17.45 -11.76
N GLY A 210 1.51 -17.61 -12.54
CA GLY A 210 1.56 -17.62 -13.99
C GLY A 210 1.27 -16.22 -14.54
N ILE A 211 2.13 -15.76 -15.45
CA ILE A 211 1.97 -14.47 -16.14
C ILE A 211 2.00 -14.72 -17.65
N TRP A 212 1.00 -14.24 -18.39
CA TRP A 212 1.06 -14.08 -19.85
C TRP A 212 0.99 -12.60 -20.16
N GLN A 213 1.95 -12.01 -20.89
CA GLN A 213 1.96 -10.60 -21.24
C GLN A 213 2.07 -10.31 -22.74
N SER A 214 1.49 -9.19 -23.17
CA SER A 214 1.50 -8.73 -24.55
C SER A 214 1.40 -7.20 -24.65
N PHE A 215 2.41 -6.56 -25.24
CA PHE A 215 2.44 -5.11 -25.46
C PHE A 215 3.16 -4.75 -26.78
N ASN A 216 2.54 -3.87 -27.57
CA ASN A 216 2.99 -3.48 -28.93
C ASN A 216 3.55 -4.65 -29.77
N GLY A 217 2.81 -5.77 -29.80
CA GLY A 217 3.11 -6.92 -30.65
C GLY A 217 4.20 -7.88 -30.15
N LEU A 218 4.92 -7.55 -29.08
CA LEU A 218 5.71 -8.50 -28.28
C LEU A 218 4.78 -9.18 -27.28
N SER A 219 4.96 -10.49 -27.07
CA SER A 219 4.34 -11.23 -25.98
C SER A 219 5.40 -12.02 -25.21
N GLN A 220 5.29 -12.08 -23.88
CA GLN A 220 6.19 -12.83 -23.00
C GLN A 220 5.33 -13.63 -22.01
N TYR A 221 5.62 -14.88 -21.69
CA TYR A 221 4.82 -15.65 -20.73
C TYR A 221 5.61 -16.70 -19.96
N GLY A 222 5.21 -16.98 -18.73
CA GLY A 222 5.79 -18.05 -17.92
C GLY A 222 5.56 -17.93 -16.42
N PRO A 223 6.22 -18.78 -15.63
CA PRO A 223 6.13 -18.77 -14.18
C PRO A 223 6.97 -17.66 -13.54
N ARG A 224 6.48 -17.19 -12.38
CA ARG A 224 7.26 -16.46 -11.37
C ARG A 224 7.11 -17.16 -10.03
N LEU A 225 8.22 -17.35 -9.33
CA LEU A 225 8.32 -17.88 -7.98
C LEU A 225 8.84 -16.77 -7.06
N ARG A 226 8.09 -16.46 -6.00
CA ARG A 226 8.58 -15.69 -4.85
C ARG A 226 8.56 -16.59 -3.62
N GLY A 227 9.61 -16.54 -2.80
CA GLY A 227 9.68 -17.25 -1.53
C GLY A 227 10.25 -16.36 -0.44
N ARG A 228 9.58 -16.26 0.72
CA ARG A 228 10.10 -15.60 1.92
C ARG A 228 10.23 -16.65 3.03
N LEU A 229 11.40 -16.75 3.63
CA LEU A 229 11.68 -17.60 4.80
C LEU A 229 11.98 -16.71 6.00
N ALA A 230 11.09 -16.72 6.99
CA ALA A 230 11.29 -15.99 8.24
C ALA A 230 12.26 -16.73 9.15
N LEU A 231 13.32 -16.03 9.59
CA LEU A 231 14.33 -16.58 10.50
C LEU A 231 14.21 -15.97 11.91
N GLY A 232 13.48 -14.86 12.03
CA GLY A 232 12.94 -14.32 13.27
C GLY A 232 11.89 -13.25 12.95
N ASP A 233 11.31 -12.63 13.99
CA ASP A 233 10.25 -11.62 13.81
C ASP A 233 10.70 -10.41 12.98
N ALA A 234 12.00 -10.07 13.02
CA ALA A 234 12.57 -8.89 12.41
C ALA A 234 13.38 -9.15 11.12
N TRP A 235 13.65 -10.40 10.72
CA TRP A 235 14.49 -10.67 9.54
C TRP A 235 14.32 -12.07 8.95
N GLY A 236 14.76 -12.21 7.70
CA GLY A 236 14.79 -13.50 7.01
C GLY A 236 15.36 -13.40 5.60
N ILE A 237 15.17 -14.48 4.83
CA ILE A 237 15.65 -14.62 3.45
C ILE A 237 14.47 -14.40 2.49
N GLU A 238 14.73 -13.78 1.33
CA GLU A 238 13.76 -13.70 0.24
C GLU A 238 14.38 -14.11 -1.11
N LEU A 239 13.58 -14.77 -1.93
CA LEU A 239 13.87 -15.28 -3.26
C LEU A 239 12.83 -14.73 -4.24
N ASP A 240 13.25 -14.20 -5.39
CA ASP A 240 12.38 -13.77 -6.49
C ASP A 240 12.98 -14.26 -7.82
N ALA A 241 12.28 -15.15 -8.50
CA ALA A 241 12.70 -15.73 -9.77
C ALA A 241 11.56 -15.76 -10.79
N ASP A 242 11.86 -15.52 -12.07
CA ASP A 242 10.91 -15.65 -13.18
C ASP A 242 11.61 -16.16 -14.44
N ALA A 243 10.87 -16.91 -15.26
CA ALA A 243 11.31 -17.38 -16.57
C ALA A 243 10.21 -17.08 -17.59
N LEU A 244 10.43 -16.10 -18.46
CA LEU A 244 9.44 -15.65 -19.44
C LEU A 244 9.87 -16.07 -20.85
N ARG A 245 9.09 -16.93 -21.50
CA ARG A 245 9.25 -17.27 -22.92
C ARG A 245 8.74 -16.14 -23.78
N GLU A 246 9.53 -15.70 -24.75
CA GLU A 246 9.22 -14.54 -25.59
C GLU A 246 8.72 -14.97 -26.98
N ALA A 247 7.83 -14.17 -27.56
CA ALA A 247 7.25 -14.35 -28.89
C ALA A 247 6.92 -12.99 -29.51
N THR A 248 7.10 -12.84 -30.83
CA THR A 248 6.82 -11.57 -31.51
C THR A 248 5.86 -11.77 -32.69
N SER A 249 4.98 -10.80 -32.89
CA SER A 249 4.32 -10.54 -34.16
C SER A 249 5.18 -9.62 -35.04
N GLN A 250 4.83 -9.46 -36.31
CA GLN A 250 5.50 -8.49 -37.20
C GLN A 250 5.33 -7.03 -36.71
N ALA A 251 4.24 -6.73 -36.02
CA ALA A 251 3.90 -5.37 -35.56
C ALA A 251 4.88 -4.79 -34.52
N ALA A 252 5.66 -5.63 -33.83
CA ALA A 252 6.65 -5.16 -32.86
C ALA A 252 7.93 -4.61 -33.49
N GLY A 253 8.17 -4.87 -34.78
CA GLY A 253 9.44 -4.55 -35.43
C GLY A 253 10.65 -5.34 -34.89
N LEU A 254 10.41 -6.45 -34.17
CA LEU A 254 11.46 -7.24 -33.52
C LEU A 254 11.91 -8.44 -34.36
N GLN A 255 13.17 -8.83 -34.16
CA GLN A 255 13.84 -9.99 -34.72
C GLN A 255 14.85 -10.54 -33.68
N ARG A 256 15.26 -11.81 -33.83
CA ARG A 256 16.29 -12.43 -32.96
C ARG A 256 16.00 -12.32 -31.45
N LEU A 257 14.77 -12.63 -31.04
CA LEU A 257 14.41 -12.78 -29.63
C LEU A 257 15.13 -14.00 -29.03
N PRO A 258 15.43 -14.00 -27.72
CA PRO A 258 15.86 -15.19 -27.01
C PRO A 258 14.68 -16.15 -26.85
N GLY A 259 14.97 -17.44 -26.58
CA GLY A 259 13.91 -18.42 -26.31
C GLY A 259 13.21 -18.18 -24.96
N TRP A 260 13.97 -17.69 -23.99
CA TRP A 260 13.55 -17.37 -22.63
C TRP A 260 14.26 -16.12 -22.13
N SER A 261 13.63 -15.44 -21.18
CA SER A 261 14.13 -14.28 -20.45
C SER A 261 14.00 -14.61 -18.98
N GLU A 262 15.10 -14.99 -18.35
CA GLU A 262 15.17 -15.60 -17.03
C GLU A 262 15.81 -14.66 -16.00
N ARG A 263 15.32 -14.69 -14.77
CA ARG A 263 15.84 -13.89 -13.67
C ARG A 263 15.77 -14.69 -12.38
N ALA A 264 16.82 -14.66 -11.58
CA ALA A 264 16.85 -15.30 -10.28
C ALA A 264 17.64 -14.45 -9.28
N ALA A 265 16.98 -13.98 -8.24
CA ALA A 265 17.59 -13.16 -7.19
C ALA A 265 17.30 -13.72 -5.79
N LEU A 266 18.30 -13.66 -4.92
CA LEU A 266 18.27 -14.08 -3.54
C LEU A 266 18.75 -12.91 -2.67
N GLY A 267 18.24 -12.81 -1.44
CA GLY A 267 18.81 -11.89 -0.47
C GLY A 267 18.07 -11.88 0.84
N LEU A 268 18.06 -10.73 1.49
CA LEU A 268 17.60 -10.56 2.87
C LEU A 268 16.50 -9.51 2.95
N TYR A 269 15.57 -9.73 3.87
CA TYR A 269 14.68 -8.68 4.35
C TYR A 269 14.90 -8.45 5.84
N TRP A 270 14.71 -7.19 6.26
CA TRP A 270 14.66 -6.76 7.64
C TRP A 270 13.41 -5.91 7.86
N GLN A 271 12.80 -6.01 9.04
CA GLN A 271 11.62 -5.24 9.41
C GLN A 271 11.61 -4.89 10.89
N ALA A 272 11.00 -3.76 11.19
CA ALA A 272 10.62 -3.26 12.50
C ALA A 272 9.19 -2.68 12.41
N PRO A 273 8.57 -2.19 13.50
CA PRO A 273 7.26 -1.54 13.42
C PRO A 273 7.23 -0.41 12.38
N ASP A 274 8.25 0.45 12.38
CA ASP A 274 8.34 1.62 11.49
C ASP A 274 9.15 1.40 10.20
N TRP A 275 9.85 0.28 10.04
CA TRP A 275 10.77 0.07 8.91
C TRP A 275 10.56 -1.27 8.20
N GLU A 276 10.73 -1.29 6.89
CA GLU A 276 10.90 -2.51 6.11
C GLU A 276 11.97 -2.28 5.03
N ILE A 277 13.00 -3.12 5.02
CA ILE A 277 14.13 -3.06 4.08
C ILE A 277 14.28 -4.41 3.42
N GLN A 278 14.48 -4.43 2.11
CA GLN A 278 14.66 -5.63 1.29
C GLN A 278 15.83 -5.40 0.34
N THR A 279 16.77 -6.33 0.31
CA THR A 279 17.91 -6.33 -0.63
C THR A 279 17.95 -7.68 -1.34
N LEU A 280 17.86 -7.67 -2.66
CA LEU A 280 17.93 -8.83 -3.53
C LEU A 280 19.11 -8.67 -4.52
N VAL A 281 19.95 -9.69 -4.62
CA VAL A 281 21.06 -9.76 -5.58
C VAL A 281 20.88 -11.02 -6.43
N GLY A 282 21.09 -10.91 -7.74
CA GLY A 282 20.75 -12.00 -8.65
C GLY A 282 21.29 -11.85 -10.06
N SER A 283 20.95 -12.81 -10.93
CA SER A 283 21.18 -12.73 -12.37
C SER A 283 19.91 -12.35 -13.13
N TYR A 284 20.09 -11.65 -14.25
CA TYR A 284 19.11 -11.50 -15.33
C TYR A 284 19.76 -11.97 -16.62
N GLU A 285 19.20 -12.99 -17.25
CA GLU A 285 19.65 -13.58 -18.51
C GLU A 285 18.55 -13.48 -19.58
N GLY A 286 18.78 -12.66 -20.59
CA GLY A 286 17.89 -12.49 -21.75
C GLY A 286 18.64 -12.74 -23.04
N MET A 287 19.12 -11.66 -23.67
CA MET A 287 20.08 -11.74 -24.76
C MET A 287 21.54 -11.87 -24.26
N ARG A 288 21.80 -11.49 -23.00
CA ARG A 288 23.03 -11.73 -22.23
C ARG A 288 22.69 -11.86 -20.74
N ASN A 289 23.64 -12.36 -19.94
CA ASN A 289 23.55 -12.51 -18.49
C ASN A 289 24.22 -11.33 -17.75
N HIS A 290 23.52 -10.77 -16.75
CA HIS A 290 23.94 -9.62 -15.94
C HIS A 290 23.70 -9.83 -14.45
N LEU A 291 24.65 -9.36 -13.63
CA LEU A 291 24.41 -9.11 -12.22
C LEU A 291 23.37 -7.99 -12.05
N THR A 292 22.36 -8.27 -11.23
CA THR A 292 21.30 -7.36 -10.82
C THR A 292 21.32 -7.10 -9.32
N LEU A 293 20.87 -5.92 -8.92
CA LEU A 293 20.61 -5.54 -7.53
C LEU A 293 19.27 -4.80 -7.48
N ASP A 294 18.44 -5.16 -6.51
CA ASP A 294 17.22 -4.45 -6.14
C ASP A 294 17.25 -4.21 -4.62
N LEU A 295 17.14 -2.94 -4.23
CA LEU A 295 17.10 -2.49 -2.84
C LEU A 295 15.83 -1.67 -2.65
N LYS A 296 14.92 -2.13 -1.79
CA LYS A 296 13.73 -1.40 -1.37
C LYS A 296 13.84 -1.02 0.10
N ALA A 297 13.39 0.18 0.43
CA ALA A 297 13.27 0.65 1.81
C ALA A 297 11.93 1.36 2.01
N ARG A 298 11.31 1.17 3.17
CA ARG A 298 10.09 1.85 3.62
C ARG A 298 10.33 2.31 5.06
N TRP A 299 9.96 3.55 5.33
CA TRP A 299 9.92 4.14 6.67
C TRP A 299 8.54 4.77 6.92
N GLN A 300 7.83 4.22 7.90
CA GLN A 300 6.65 4.82 8.51
C GLN A 300 7.14 5.94 9.45
N MET A 301 7.14 7.19 8.96
CA MET A 301 7.63 8.34 9.73
C MET A 301 6.64 8.77 10.83
N SER A 302 5.36 8.43 10.64
CA SER A 302 4.29 8.51 11.64
C SER A 302 3.08 7.71 11.15
N ALA A 303 2.05 7.54 11.97
CA ALA A 303 0.82 6.83 11.59
C ALA A 303 0.19 7.30 10.26
N GLY A 304 0.40 8.57 9.87
CA GLY A 304 -0.08 9.14 8.61
C GLY A 304 0.99 9.41 7.54
N ARG A 305 2.28 9.17 7.79
CA ARG A 305 3.38 9.54 6.87
C ARG A 305 4.28 8.35 6.53
N VAL A 306 4.50 8.14 5.24
CA VAL A 306 5.34 7.05 4.70
C VAL A 306 6.37 7.65 3.75
N LEU A 307 7.66 7.43 4.02
CA LEU A 307 8.70 7.54 3.01
C LEU A 307 9.04 6.15 2.47
N SER A 308 9.29 6.04 1.18
CA SER A 308 9.75 4.80 0.55
C SER A 308 10.76 5.11 -0.55
N GLY A 309 11.67 4.18 -0.77
CA GLY A 309 12.74 4.27 -1.74
C GLY A 309 12.99 2.95 -2.45
N THR A 310 13.47 3.02 -3.68
CA THR A 310 13.89 1.86 -4.46
C THR A 310 15.14 2.22 -5.26
N VAL A 311 16.16 1.37 -5.22
CA VAL A 311 17.34 1.43 -6.08
C VAL A 311 17.41 0.13 -6.87
N GLU A 312 17.49 0.24 -8.19
CA GLU A 312 17.50 -0.87 -9.15
C GLU A 312 18.77 -0.79 -10.00
N TYR A 313 19.40 -1.93 -10.28
CA TYR A 313 20.59 -2.03 -11.11
C TYR A 313 20.46 -3.20 -12.08
N HIS A 314 20.53 -2.88 -13.38
CA HIS A 314 20.37 -3.81 -14.52
C HIS A 314 19.05 -4.62 -14.51
N GLY A 315 17.97 -4.07 -13.96
CA GLY A 315 16.63 -4.66 -14.02
C GLY A 315 16.04 -4.71 -15.44
N ARG A 316 15.02 -5.55 -15.65
CA ARG A 316 14.34 -5.68 -16.95
C ARG A 316 13.50 -4.43 -17.24
N SER A 317 13.75 -3.76 -18.36
CA SER A 317 13.06 -2.52 -18.74
C SER A 317 11.86 -2.78 -19.66
N GLN A 318 10.64 -2.52 -19.19
CA GLN A 318 9.40 -2.66 -19.99
C GLN A 318 9.00 -1.36 -20.73
N GLN A 319 9.91 -0.38 -20.87
CA GLN A 319 9.62 0.91 -21.51
C GLN A 319 9.21 0.76 -22.99
N SER A 320 9.75 -0.23 -23.70
CA SER A 320 9.42 -0.57 -25.08
C SER A 320 9.67 -2.06 -25.36
N PRO A 321 9.10 -2.65 -26.42
CA PRO A 321 9.37 -4.05 -26.81
C PRO A 321 10.87 -4.34 -26.99
N ALA A 322 11.63 -3.42 -27.59
CA ALA A 322 13.07 -3.60 -27.81
C ALA A 322 13.88 -3.58 -26.49
N LEU A 323 13.48 -2.77 -25.51
CA LEU A 323 14.09 -2.74 -24.18
C LEU A 323 13.71 -3.95 -23.31
N ALA A 324 12.50 -4.51 -23.50
CA ALA A 324 12.06 -5.68 -22.75
C ALA A 324 12.88 -6.93 -23.07
N VAL A 325 13.30 -7.06 -24.33
CA VAL A 325 14.10 -8.17 -24.86
C VAL A 325 15.60 -7.96 -24.62
N ALA A 326 16.16 -6.85 -25.13
CA ALA A 326 17.60 -6.62 -25.22
C ALA A 326 18.11 -5.46 -24.34
N GLY A 327 17.22 -4.82 -23.59
CA GLY A 327 17.54 -3.71 -22.69
C GLY A 327 17.70 -4.11 -21.24
N MET A 328 18.20 -3.16 -20.46
CA MET A 328 18.25 -3.18 -19.00
C MET A 328 18.14 -1.74 -18.47
N ALA A 329 17.62 -1.57 -17.25
CA ALA A 329 17.50 -0.30 -16.56
C ALA A 329 18.30 -0.30 -15.25
N SER A 330 18.82 0.87 -14.87
CA SER A 330 19.30 1.13 -13.52
C SER A 330 18.72 2.48 -13.06
N GLY A 331 18.42 2.65 -11.78
CA GLY A 331 17.80 3.89 -11.31
C GLY A 331 17.53 3.96 -9.82
N ILE A 332 17.02 5.11 -9.40
CA ILE A 332 16.55 5.39 -8.04
C ILE A 332 15.16 6.04 -8.10
N ARG A 333 14.28 5.65 -7.18
CA ARG A 333 12.96 6.25 -6.97
C ARG A 333 12.78 6.55 -5.48
N LEU A 334 12.20 7.69 -5.16
CA LEU A 334 11.71 8.06 -3.84
C LEU A 334 10.22 8.42 -3.93
N GLN A 335 9.44 8.01 -2.93
CA GLN A 335 8.00 8.27 -2.83
C GLN A 335 7.63 8.62 -1.39
N LEU A 336 7.00 9.77 -1.19
CA LEU A 336 6.47 10.27 0.08
C LEU A 336 4.93 10.26 0.01
N MET A 337 4.28 9.68 1.01
CA MET A 337 2.83 9.74 1.20
C MET A 337 2.50 10.41 2.53
N GLN A 338 1.45 11.22 2.53
CA GLN A 338 0.90 11.88 3.70
C GLN A 338 -0.62 11.74 3.69
N GLN A 339 -1.17 10.97 4.63
CA GLN A 339 -2.59 11.00 4.97
C GLN A 339 -2.90 12.18 5.89
N VAL A 340 -3.99 12.91 5.60
CA VAL A 340 -4.62 13.89 6.51
C VAL A 340 -6.12 13.64 6.48
N GLY A 341 -6.67 13.05 7.55
CA GLY A 341 -8.08 12.66 7.60
C GLY A 341 -8.45 11.70 6.47
N ALA A 342 -9.42 12.09 5.64
CA ALA A 342 -9.89 11.34 4.47
C ALA A 342 -9.08 11.60 3.18
N TRP A 343 -7.97 12.33 3.22
CA TRP A 343 -7.13 12.61 2.05
C TRP A 343 -5.77 11.94 2.18
N THR A 344 -5.26 11.38 1.08
CA THR A 344 -3.85 10.97 0.93
C THR A 344 -3.22 11.80 -0.18
N ALA A 345 -2.24 12.63 0.20
CA ALA A 345 -1.32 13.27 -0.74
C ALA A 345 -0.13 12.33 -1.00
N GLY A 346 0.32 12.27 -2.26
CA GLY A 346 1.49 11.51 -2.68
C GLY A 346 2.41 12.38 -3.53
N LEU A 347 3.72 12.26 -3.31
CA LEU A 347 4.78 12.86 -4.10
C LEU A 347 5.79 11.77 -4.48
N GLY A 348 6.24 11.76 -5.73
CA GLY A 348 7.25 10.84 -6.23
C GLY A 348 8.31 11.57 -7.05
N ALA A 349 9.55 11.10 -6.98
CA ALA A 349 10.63 11.57 -7.85
C ALA A 349 11.65 10.44 -8.08
N GLY A 350 12.40 10.50 -9.17
CA GLY A 350 13.46 9.55 -9.43
C GLY A 350 14.21 9.79 -10.72
N TRP A 351 15.24 8.99 -10.92
CA TRP A 351 16.07 8.98 -12.10
C TRP A 351 16.30 7.54 -12.56
N ARG A 352 16.33 7.32 -13.87
CA ARG A 352 16.59 6.02 -14.49
C ARG A 352 17.49 6.20 -15.71
N GLN A 353 18.42 5.26 -15.92
CA GLN A 353 19.19 5.11 -17.15
C GLN A 353 18.79 3.82 -17.86
N TYR A 354 18.68 3.88 -19.18
CA TYR A 354 18.38 2.76 -20.06
C TYR A 354 19.61 2.40 -20.89
N ARG A 355 19.96 1.12 -20.90
CA ARG A 355 21.08 0.59 -21.70
C ARG A 355 20.65 -0.69 -22.42
N GLY A 356 21.36 -1.06 -23.48
CA GLY A 356 21.36 -2.43 -23.98
C GLY A 356 22.09 -3.36 -23.00
N GLN A 357 21.78 -4.65 -23.03
CA GLN A 357 22.49 -5.71 -22.29
C GLN A 357 23.95 -5.90 -22.79
N ASP A 358 24.38 -5.21 -23.84
CA ASP A 358 25.80 -5.06 -24.17
C ASP A 358 26.48 -3.86 -23.50
N GLY A 359 25.78 -3.15 -22.59
CA GLY A 359 26.26 -1.97 -21.89
C GLY A 359 26.09 -0.66 -22.68
N VAL A 360 25.63 -0.72 -23.93
CA VAL A 360 25.46 0.46 -24.79
C VAL A 360 24.34 1.34 -24.24
N ASP A 361 24.69 2.55 -23.85
CA ASP A 361 23.77 3.55 -23.30
C ASP A 361 22.78 4.07 -24.36
N LEU A 362 21.51 4.25 -23.99
CA LEU A 362 20.41 4.62 -24.89
C LEU A 362 19.76 5.94 -24.48
N GLY A 363 19.74 6.24 -23.18
CA GLY A 363 19.19 7.48 -22.63
C GLY A 363 18.94 7.40 -21.13
N SER A 364 18.41 8.49 -20.57
CA SER A 364 18.00 8.58 -19.17
C SER A 364 16.72 9.38 -19.02
N ASP A 365 15.97 9.09 -17.96
CA ASP A 365 14.68 9.67 -17.60
C ASP A 365 14.78 10.24 -16.18
N LEU A 366 14.56 11.54 -16.03
CA LEU A 366 14.36 12.22 -14.75
C LEU A 366 12.86 12.47 -14.59
N PHE A 367 12.22 11.78 -13.65
CA PHE A 367 10.78 11.80 -13.48
C PHE A 367 10.35 12.35 -12.11
N ALA A 368 9.22 13.04 -12.09
CA ALA A 368 8.59 13.57 -10.88
C ALA A 368 7.07 13.56 -11.02
N GLY A 369 6.36 13.37 -9.92
CA GLY A 369 4.90 13.26 -9.93
C GLY A 369 4.24 13.54 -8.59
N ALA A 370 2.95 13.86 -8.65
CA ALA A 370 2.13 14.21 -7.51
C ALA A 370 0.69 13.69 -7.67
N SER A 371 0.06 13.29 -6.58
CA SER A 371 -1.36 12.90 -6.56
C SER A 371 -2.05 13.34 -5.28
N LEU A 372 -3.35 13.65 -5.37
CA LEU A 372 -4.20 13.90 -4.22
C LEU A 372 -5.45 13.03 -4.30
N LEU A 373 -5.58 12.05 -3.41
CA LEU A 373 -6.67 11.08 -3.41
C LEU A 373 -7.57 11.28 -2.18
N TRP A 374 -8.86 11.47 -2.42
CA TRP A 374 -9.91 11.35 -1.40
C TRP A 374 -10.20 9.88 -1.14
N ARG A 375 -10.46 9.50 0.12
CA ARG A 375 -10.60 8.12 0.57
C ARG A 375 -11.90 7.89 1.32
N HIS A 376 -12.55 6.75 1.05
CA HIS A 376 -13.84 6.39 1.61
C HIS A 376 -13.92 4.87 1.89
N GLY A 377 -14.45 4.49 3.05
CA GLY A 377 -14.64 3.08 3.41
C GLY A 377 -15.91 2.51 2.80
N LEU A 378 -15.78 1.57 1.85
CA LEU A 378 -16.89 0.79 1.28
C LEU A 378 -16.87 -0.62 1.86
N GLY A 379 -17.37 -0.73 3.11
CA GLY A 379 -17.38 -1.98 3.86
C GLY A 379 -15.95 -2.41 4.26
N PRO A 380 -15.51 -3.65 3.95
CA PRO A 380 -14.15 -4.11 4.24
C PRO A 380 -13.10 -3.56 3.25
N TRP A 381 -13.51 -2.81 2.23
CA TRP A 381 -12.63 -2.29 1.19
C TRP A 381 -12.61 -0.76 1.20
N GLU A 382 -11.53 -0.19 0.68
CA GLU A 382 -11.30 1.25 0.62
C GLU A 382 -11.38 1.72 -0.82
N LEU A 383 -12.15 2.78 -1.08
CA LEU A 383 -12.18 3.52 -2.34
C LEU A 383 -11.27 4.75 -2.19
N GLU A 384 -10.30 4.92 -3.08
CA GLU A 384 -9.52 6.14 -3.26
C GLU A 384 -9.86 6.77 -4.62
N ALA A 385 -10.03 8.09 -4.71
CA ALA A 385 -10.27 8.78 -5.97
C ALA A 385 -9.73 10.22 -5.98
N GLY A 386 -9.13 10.66 -7.08
CA GLY A 386 -8.67 12.04 -7.23
C GLY A 386 -7.63 12.26 -8.33
N PRO A 387 -7.15 13.51 -8.50
CA PRO A 387 -6.21 13.87 -9.55
C PRO A 387 -4.78 13.35 -9.30
N PHE A 388 -4.06 13.14 -10.40
CA PHE A 388 -2.62 12.96 -10.45
C PHE A 388 -2.00 13.74 -11.62
N VAL A 389 -0.71 14.04 -11.48
CA VAL A 389 0.14 14.60 -12.53
C VAL A 389 1.52 13.96 -12.42
N ASP A 390 2.07 13.50 -13.54
CA ASP A 390 3.41 12.93 -13.66
C ASP A 390 4.15 13.62 -14.81
N TYR A 391 5.47 13.79 -14.69
CA TYR A 391 6.33 14.40 -15.71
C TYR A 391 7.63 13.61 -15.85
N HIS A 392 8.07 13.41 -17.08
CA HIS A 392 9.26 12.66 -17.46
C HIS A 392 10.13 13.49 -18.40
N ASP A 393 11.36 13.82 -17.98
CA ASP A 393 12.36 14.42 -18.86
C ASP A 393 13.36 13.38 -19.37
N LEU A 394 13.25 13.06 -20.66
CA LEU A 394 14.01 11.99 -21.31
C LEU A 394 15.12 12.53 -22.21
N ASN A 395 16.35 12.46 -21.70
CA ASN A 395 17.56 12.61 -22.49
C ASN A 395 17.81 11.33 -23.30
N ARG A 396 18.01 11.46 -24.61
CA ARG A 396 18.05 10.32 -25.56
C ARG A 396 19.27 10.38 -26.47
N ARG A 397 19.86 9.23 -26.80
CA ARG A 397 20.87 9.16 -27.86
C ARG A 397 20.23 9.26 -29.25
N GLY A 398 20.89 9.99 -30.16
CA GLY A 398 20.35 10.24 -31.51
C GLY A 398 20.25 9.02 -32.43
N GLN A 399 20.84 7.88 -32.07
CA GLN A 399 20.75 6.62 -32.81
C GLN A 399 20.72 5.43 -31.85
N VAL A 400 19.96 4.39 -32.19
CA VAL A 400 20.01 3.09 -31.50
C VAL A 400 21.23 2.33 -31.99
N GLN A 401 22.02 1.80 -31.06
CA GLN A 401 23.23 1.02 -31.36
C GLN A 401 23.23 -0.30 -30.57
N GLY A 402 24.30 -1.08 -30.71
CA GLY A 402 24.52 -2.27 -29.89
C GLY A 402 23.48 -3.39 -30.10
N LEU A 403 23.16 -4.10 -29.03
CA LEU A 403 22.29 -5.27 -29.03
C LEU A 403 20.83 -4.94 -29.32
N VAL A 404 20.36 -3.78 -28.83
CA VAL A 404 18.99 -3.30 -29.07
C VAL A 404 18.78 -2.92 -30.55
N ALA A 405 19.81 -2.39 -31.22
CA ALA A 405 19.76 -2.21 -32.68
C ALA A 405 19.73 -3.54 -33.45
N GLN A 406 20.27 -4.62 -32.89
CA GLN A 406 20.27 -5.94 -33.53
C GLN A 406 18.92 -6.66 -33.40
N THR A 407 18.19 -6.46 -32.29
CA THR A 407 16.82 -6.99 -32.13
C THR A 407 15.77 -6.21 -32.91
N LEU A 408 16.10 -5.03 -33.45
CA LEU A 408 15.21 -4.25 -34.32
C LEU A 408 15.43 -4.58 -35.81
N ILE A 409 14.34 -4.75 -36.56
CA ILE A 409 14.36 -4.78 -38.03
C ILE A 409 14.90 -3.45 -38.59
N PRO A 410 15.51 -3.41 -39.79
CA PRO A 410 16.21 -2.22 -40.27
C PRO A 410 15.39 -0.92 -40.28
N SER A 411 14.10 -1.00 -40.63
CA SER A 411 13.18 0.15 -40.64
C SER A 411 12.78 0.66 -39.25
N ALA A 412 12.97 -0.13 -38.19
CA ALA A 412 12.58 0.21 -36.82
C ALA A 412 13.75 0.75 -35.96
N ARG A 413 14.95 0.95 -36.53
CA ARG A 413 16.18 1.36 -35.82
C ARG A 413 16.25 2.87 -35.52
N THR A 414 15.16 3.43 -35.02
CA THR A 414 15.06 4.82 -34.55
C THR A 414 15.01 4.86 -33.02
N ILE A 415 15.50 5.92 -32.39
CA ILE A 415 15.43 6.00 -30.91
C ILE A 415 13.97 6.11 -30.43
N ASP A 416 13.07 6.67 -31.24
CA ASP A 416 11.64 6.79 -30.96
C ASP A 416 10.90 5.43 -30.90
N SER A 417 11.47 4.33 -31.41
CA SER A 417 10.92 2.98 -31.18
C SER A 417 11.36 2.35 -29.85
N VAL A 418 12.38 2.93 -29.22
CA VAL A 418 13.07 2.39 -28.04
C VAL A 418 12.78 3.22 -26.79
N LEU A 419 12.83 4.55 -26.89
CA LEU A 419 12.61 5.49 -25.78
C LEU A 419 11.73 6.68 -26.19
N PRO A 420 10.77 7.07 -25.33
CA PRO A 420 9.96 8.27 -25.54
C PRO A 420 10.81 9.54 -25.42
N GLY A 421 10.47 10.59 -26.19
CA GLY A 421 10.86 11.95 -25.82
C GLY A 421 10.01 12.46 -24.64
N SER A 422 10.52 13.47 -23.92
CA SER A 422 9.93 14.02 -22.68
C SER A 422 8.43 14.28 -22.78
N TYR A 423 7.68 13.94 -21.72
CA TYR A 423 6.22 14.02 -21.69
C TYR A 423 5.70 14.34 -20.29
N GLY A 424 4.46 14.85 -20.23
CA GLY A 424 3.66 14.89 -19.01
C GLY A 424 2.38 14.07 -19.17
N ASP A 425 1.88 13.56 -18.05
CA ASP A 425 0.58 12.94 -17.89
C ASP A 425 -0.22 13.73 -16.84
N VAL A 426 -1.49 14.05 -17.12
CA VAL A 426 -2.39 14.66 -16.12
C VAL A 426 -3.77 14.02 -16.20
N GLY A 427 -4.34 13.61 -15.07
CA GLY A 427 -5.58 12.84 -15.09
C GLY A 427 -6.21 12.57 -13.74
N LEU A 428 -7.20 11.69 -13.78
CA LEU A 428 -7.93 11.20 -12.60
C LEU A 428 -7.64 9.72 -12.40
N ARG A 429 -7.44 9.35 -11.13
CA ARG A 429 -7.31 7.96 -10.68
C ARG A 429 -8.47 7.62 -9.75
N LEU A 430 -9.01 6.43 -9.92
CA LEU A 430 -9.93 5.75 -9.01
C LEU A 430 -9.30 4.41 -8.65
N GLN A 431 -9.37 4.01 -7.38
CA GLN A 431 -8.84 2.75 -6.88
C GLN A 431 -9.77 2.20 -5.81
N TRP A 432 -10.06 0.90 -5.83
CA TRP A 432 -10.92 0.21 -4.88
C TRP A 432 -10.26 -1.12 -4.52
N GLY A 433 -9.94 -1.32 -3.24
CA GLY A 433 -9.18 -2.50 -2.79
C GLY A 433 -7.72 -2.52 -3.30
N GLN A 434 -6.99 -3.62 -3.00
CA GLN A 434 -5.60 -3.84 -3.42
C GLN A 434 -5.24 -5.34 -3.53
N TRP A 435 -4.52 -5.70 -4.60
CA TRP A 435 -4.05 -7.08 -4.92
C TRP A 435 -3.27 -7.77 -3.78
N GLU A 436 -2.36 -7.05 -3.11
CA GLU A 436 -1.43 -7.64 -2.12
C GLU A 436 -1.88 -7.47 -0.66
N ARG A 437 -2.95 -6.70 -0.40
CA ARG A 437 -3.43 -6.38 0.96
C ARG A 437 -4.38 -7.45 1.54
N ALA A 438 -5.01 -8.22 0.65
CA ALA A 438 -6.26 -8.96 0.81
C ALA A 438 -6.36 -10.09 1.87
N ILE A 439 -5.35 -10.32 2.71
CA ILE A 439 -5.27 -11.51 3.60
C ILE A 439 -6.40 -11.54 4.64
N ASP A 440 -6.93 -10.38 5.01
CA ASP A 440 -7.92 -10.14 6.05
C ASP A 440 -9.40 -10.39 5.66
N SER A 441 -9.73 -10.41 4.36
CA SER A 441 -11.12 -10.64 3.89
C SER A 441 -11.30 -11.98 3.16
N ASN A 442 -12.49 -12.57 3.32
CA ASN A 442 -12.89 -13.79 2.62
C ASN A 442 -12.98 -13.59 1.10
N TRP A 443 -13.42 -12.43 0.61
CA TRP A 443 -13.28 -12.05 -0.81
C TRP A 443 -12.79 -10.60 -0.87
N THR A 444 -11.83 -10.35 -1.76
CA THR A 444 -11.27 -9.02 -2.00
C THR A 444 -11.23 -8.80 -3.50
N PRO A 445 -12.33 -8.29 -4.10
CA PRO A 445 -12.22 -7.62 -5.39
C PRO A 445 -11.21 -6.47 -5.28
N TYR A 446 -10.58 -6.14 -6.39
CA TYR A 446 -9.85 -4.89 -6.54
C TYR A 446 -10.10 -4.29 -7.92
N LEU A 447 -9.93 -2.98 -8.03
CA LEU A 447 -10.07 -2.16 -9.22
C LEU A 447 -9.13 -0.96 -9.10
N ALA A 448 -8.47 -0.56 -10.17
CA ALA A 448 -7.72 0.69 -10.29
C ALA A 448 -7.88 1.21 -11.73
N LEU A 449 -8.55 2.34 -11.90
CA LEU A 449 -8.78 2.98 -13.19
C LEU A 449 -8.11 4.35 -13.18
N SER A 450 -7.20 4.60 -14.12
CA SER A 450 -6.67 5.93 -14.41
C SER A 450 -7.09 6.34 -15.82
N VAL A 451 -7.56 7.58 -15.98
CA VAL A 451 -7.84 8.21 -17.28
C VAL A 451 -7.13 9.56 -17.29
N TYR A 452 -6.33 9.82 -18.31
CA TYR A 452 -5.37 10.91 -18.32
C TYR A 452 -5.08 11.43 -19.73
N ASP A 453 -4.70 12.70 -19.83
CA ASP A 453 -4.13 13.27 -21.05
C ASP A 453 -2.61 13.14 -21.02
N ASN A 454 -2.03 12.55 -22.07
CA ASN A 454 -0.58 12.50 -22.27
C ASN A 454 -0.17 13.55 -23.30
N THR A 455 0.81 14.40 -22.98
CA THR A 455 1.21 15.55 -23.85
C THR A 455 1.76 15.16 -25.22
N ARG A 456 1.96 13.87 -25.52
CA ARG A 456 2.43 13.34 -26.82
C ARG A 456 1.41 12.47 -27.56
N PHE A 457 0.36 11.97 -26.90
CA PHE A 457 -0.63 11.05 -27.50
C PHE A 457 -2.10 11.38 -27.21
N GLY A 458 -2.38 12.44 -26.45
CA GLY A 458 -3.73 12.80 -26.01
C GLY A 458 -4.28 11.81 -24.98
N MET A 459 -5.61 11.69 -24.93
CA MET A 459 -6.34 10.83 -23.97
C MET A 459 -5.90 9.37 -23.96
N GLN A 460 -5.52 8.89 -22.78
CA GLN A 460 -5.10 7.52 -22.46
C GLN A 460 -5.87 6.96 -21.28
N TYR A 461 -5.77 5.64 -21.06
CA TYR A 461 -6.34 4.98 -19.90
C TYR A 461 -5.48 3.79 -19.44
N GLN A 462 -5.61 3.45 -18.16
CA GLN A 462 -5.12 2.22 -17.56
C GLN A 462 -6.17 1.70 -16.58
N LEU A 463 -6.72 0.51 -16.85
CA LEU A 463 -7.66 -0.21 -16.00
C LEU A 463 -6.94 -1.44 -15.44
N ASP A 464 -6.95 -1.69 -14.13
CA ASP A 464 -6.59 -2.93 -13.42
C ASP A 464 -7.74 -3.37 -12.53
N ALA A 465 -7.98 -4.66 -12.41
CA ALA A 465 -9.18 -5.23 -11.81
C ALA A 465 -8.99 -6.72 -11.52
N GLY A 466 -9.69 -7.28 -10.54
CA GLY A 466 -9.70 -8.72 -10.32
C GLY A 466 -10.08 -9.08 -8.90
N VAL A 467 -9.58 -10.22 -8.42
CA VAL A 467 -9.99 -10.77 -7.12
C VAL A 467 -8.90 -11.56 -6.42
N SER A 468 -8.92 -11.48 -5.09
CA SER A 468 -8.21 -12.36 -4.16
C SER A 468 -9.21 -13.07 -3.24
N THR A 469 -9.07 -14.40 -3.10
CA THR A 469 -9.85 -15.27 -2.19
C THR A 469 -8.87 -16.10 -1.36
N PRO A 470 -9.16 -16.44 -0.10
CA PRO A 470 -8.44 -17.50 0.57
C PRO A 470 -8.85 -18.85 -0.05
N VAL A 471 -8.02 -19.87 0.16
CA VAL A 471 -8.34 -21.27 -0.19
C VAL A 471 -8.28 -22.13 1.06
N PHE A 472 -7.14 -22.14 1.76
CA PHE A 472 -6.96 -22.85 3.04
C PHE A 472 -6.34 -21.91 4.08
N GLY A 473 -7.11 -21.58 5.13
CA GLY A 473 -6.64 -20.68 6.19
C GLY A 473 -6.19 -19.30 5.64
N PRO A 474 -4.91 -18.92 5.79
CA PRO A 474 -4.36 -17.67 5.25
C PRO A 474 -3.98 -17.73 3.76
N ASP A 475 -3.88 -18.92 3.15
CA ASP A 475 -3.42 -19.11 1.76
C ASP A 475 -4.31 -18.40 0.76
N ARG A 476 -3.74 -17.72 -0.24
CA ARG A 476 -4.47 -16.84 -1.17
C ARG A 476 -4.34 -17.29 -2.63
N LEU A 477 -5.49 -17.50 -3.29
CA LEU A 477 -5.60 -17.51 -4.75
C LEU A 477 -5.96 -16.10 -5.24
N ARG A 478 -5.31 -15.64 -6.30
CA ARG A 478 -5.48 -14.31 -6.89
C ARG A 478 -5.55 -14.39 -8.42
N ILE A 479 -6.48 -13.67 -9.03
CA ILE A 479 -6.68 -13.62 -10.50
C ILE A 479 -6.94 -12.15 -10.91
N GLY A 480 -6.20 -11.62 -11.90
CA GLY A 480 -6.19 -10.19 -12.23
C GLY A 480 -6.15 -9.85 -13.74
N PHE A 481 -6.99 -8.90 -14.13
CA PHE A 481 -7.10 -8.21 -15.43
C PHE A 481 -6.80 -6.72 -15.32
N SER A 482 -5.77 -6.28 -16.03
CA SER A 482 -5.58 -4.89 -16.47
C SER A 482 -5.47 -4.77 -18.00
N GLN A 483 -5.66 -3.57 -18.51
CA GLN A 483 -5.42 -3.17 -19.88
C GLN A 483 -5.02 -1.70 -19.88
N GLY A 484 -4.02 -1.36 -20.70
CA GLY A 484 -3.52 0.01 -20.83
C GLY A 484 -3.42 0.46 -22.28
N GLN A 485 -3.49 1.77 -22.47
CA GLN A 485 -3.05 2.46 -23.66
C GLN A 485 -2.14 3.63 -23.24
N GLY A 486 -1.09 3.92 -24.01
CA GLY A 486 -0.28 5.13 -23.81
C GLY A 486 0.81 5.04 -22.74
N GLY A 487 0.89 3.93 -22.00
CA GLY A 487 1.95 3.71 -21.01
C GLY A 487 3.35 3.89 -21.61
N ASN A 488 4.28 4.36 -20.77
CA ASN A 488 5.70 4.53 -21.11
C ASN A 488 6.00 5.51 -22.27
N GLY A 489 5.05 6.39 -22.63
CA GLY A 489 5.27 7.47 -23.60
C GLY A 489 5.46 7.03 -25.05
N LEU A 490 5.01 5.83 -25.41
CA LEU A 490 5.16 5.22 -26.74
C LEU A 490 3.84 4.66 -27.32
N ALA A 491 2.71 5.30 -26.96
CA ALA A 491 1.35 4.88 -27.36
C ALA A 491 1.04 3.38 -27.08
N ILE A 492 1.71 2.77 -26.09
CA ILE A 492 1.73 1.31 -25.95
C ILE A 492 0.35 0.80 -25.56
N SER A 493 -0.21 -0.12 -26.34
CA SER A 493 -1.34 -0.93 -25.90
C SER A 493 -0.81 -2.18 -25.19
N GLU A 494 -1.23 -2.39 -23.95
CA GLU A 494 -0.84 -3.52 -23.11
C GLU A 494 -2.05 -4.36 -22.68
N ARG A 495 -1.86 -5.67 -22.70
CA ARG A 495 -2.71 -6.71 -22.13
C ARG A 495 -1.84 -7.83 -21.56
N ILE A 496 -2.16 -8.37 -20.38
CA ILE A 496 -1.44 -9.46 -19.72
C ILE A 496 -2.48 -10.49 -19.23
N PHE A 497 -2.17 -11.38 -18.29
CA PHE A 497 -3.07 -12.18 -17.46
C PHE A 497 -2.25 -12.67 -16.28
N LYS A 498 -2.77 -12.54 -15.05
CA LYS A 498 -2.07 -12.94 -13.83
C LYS A 498 -2.94 -13.85 -12.97
N MET A 499 -2.46 -15.07 -12.72
CA MET A 499 -2.99 -15.98 -11.70
C MET A 499 -1.87 -16.32 -10.73
N ALA A 500 -2.10 -16.18 -9.43
CA ALA A 500 -1.10 -16.44 -8.39
C ALA A 500 -1.69 -17.19 -7.20
N TYR A 501 -0.97 -18.19 -6.70
CA TYR A 501 -1.30 -18.91 -5.47
C TYR A 501 -0.17 -18.77 -4.45
N ARG A 502 -0.52 -18.27 -3.25
CA ARG A 502 0.41 -18.08 -2.14
C ARG A 502 0.05 -18.97 -0.96
N VAL A 503 1.00 -19.81 -0.53
CA VAL A 503 0.96 -20.66 0.66
C VAL A 503 1.75 -20.01 1.80
N TYR A 504 1.23 -20.05 3.03
CA TYR A 504 1.92 -19.57 4.24
C TYR A 504 2.29 -20.68 5.23
N PHE A 505 3.39 -20.49 5.97
CA PHE A 505 3.87 -21.38 7.04
C PHE A 505 4.60 -20.61 8.16
#